data_AF-A0A661Z9N2-F1
#
_entry.id   AF-A0A661Z9N2-F1
#
_cell.length_a   1.000
_cell.length_b   1.000
_cell.length_c   1.000
_cell.angle_alpha   90.00
_cell.angle_beta   90.00
_cell.angle_gamma   90.00
#
_symmetry.space_group_name_H-M   'P 1'
#
loop_
_entity.id
_entity.type
_entity.pdbx_description
1 polymer ?
#
loop_
_entity_poly.entity_id
_entity_poly.type
_entity_poly.pdbx_seq_one_letter_code
_entity_poly.pdbx_strand_id
1 'polypeptide(L)'
;MHQTRLNAYRIMWLFVFFDLPTTTKKDRRRATKFRKNLLDDGFSMMQYSVYVRHCASRESMDVHIKRAEKNIPELGHVSILPVTDKQYGNIINFWGKKETPLENAPLQLEIF
;
A
#
# COMPACT_ATOMS: atom_id res chain seq x y z
N MET A 1 -4.56 36.46 5.21
CA MET A 1 -5.14 35.80 6.39
C MET A 1 -4.43 34.48 6.62
N HIS A 2 -3.53 34.44 7.59
CA HIS A 2 -2.73 33.25 7.92
C HIS A 2 -3.60 32.32 8.78
N GLN A 3 -4.12 31.25 8.20
CA GLN A 3 -4.92 30.27 8.95
C GLN A 3 -3.96 29.34 9.70
N THR A 4 -3.51 29.77 10.88
CA THR A 4 -2.78 28.92 11.81
C THR A 4 -3.72 27.86 12.35
N ARG A 5 -3.87 26.74 11.64
CA ARG A 5 -4.57 25.57 12.17
C ARG A 5 -3.68 24.93 13.23
N LEU A 6 -3.93 25.26 14.50
CA LEU A 6 -3.52 24.48 15.65
C LEU A 6 -4.35 23.19 15.69
N ASN A 7 -4.19 22.32 14.69
CA ASN A 7 -4.78 20.99 14.75
C ASN A 7 -3.76 20.05 15.41
N ALA A 8 -4.04 19.66 16.66
CA ALA A 8 -3.27 18.66 17.40
C ALA A 8 -3.31 17.29 16.71
N TYR A 9 -4.33 17.03 15.89
CA TYR A 9 -4.51 15.78 15.15
C TYR A 9 -4.28 16.02 13.66
N ARG A 10 -3.01 15.92 13.24
CA ARG A 10 -2.69 15.87 11.81
C ARG A 10 -2.90 14.44 11.33
N ILE A 11 -3.86 14.26 10.43
CA ILE A 11 -4.06 12.99 9.71
C ILE A 11 -2.79 12.70 8.90
N MET A 12 -2.28 11.49 9.08
CA MET A 12 -1.09 10.97 8.42
C MET A 12 -1.44 9.68 7.68
N TRP A 13 -0.62 9.35 6.70
CA TRP A 13 -0.61 8.09 5.99
C TRP A 13 0.77 7.47 6.11
N LEU A 14 0.81 6.16 6.32
CA LEU A 14 2.04 5.38 6.34
C LEU A 14 2.12 4.54 5.08
N PHE A 15 3.20 4.69 4.34
CA PHE A 15 3.59 3.75 3.30
C PHE A 15 4.62 2.79 3.86
N VAL A 16 4.46 1.51 3.53
CA VAL A 16 5.45 0.46 3.77
C VAL A 16 5.80 -0.13 2.42
N PHE A 17 7.04 0.08 2.01
CA PHE A 17 7.66 -0.52 0.83
C PHE A 17 8.51 -1.69 1.29
N PHE A 18 8.44 -2.83 0.61
CA PHE A 18 9.32 -3.94 0.94
C PHE A 18 9.77 -4.74 -0.27
N ASP A 19 11.02 -5.19 -0.23
CA ASP A 19 11.56 -6.21 -1.10
C ASP A 19 12.12 -7.34 -0.24
N LEU A 20 11.44 -8.47 -0.24
CA LEU A 20 11.75 -9.61 0.63
C LEU A 20 12.11 -10.82 -0.24
N PRO A 21 13.12 -11.62 0.16
CA PRO A 21 13.46 -12.82 -0.58
C PRO A 21 12.30 -13.82 -0.61
N THR A 22 12.15 -14.52 -1.74
CA THR A 22 11.07 -15.51 -1.94
C THR A 22 11.55 -16.81 -2.60
N THR A 23 12.86 -17.00 -2.72
CA THR A 23 13.49 -18.15 -3.40
C THR A 23 13.29 -19.45 -2.63
N THR A 24 13.53 -19.45 -1.31
CA THR A 24 13.37 -20.64 -0.46
C THR A 24 11.97 -20.73 0.15
N LYS A 25 11.56 -21.93 0.57
CA LYS A 25 10.31 -22.12 1.34
C LYS A 25 10.30 -21.30 2.64
N LYS A 26 11.47 -21.13 3.28
CA LYS A 26 11.61 -20.35 4.52
C LYS A 26 11.39 -18.87 4.26
N ASP A 27 11.98 -18.34 3.19
CA ASP A 27 11.86 -16.92 2.84
C ASP A 27 10.45 -16.56 2.42
N ARG A 28 9.79 -17.41 1.61
CA ARG A 28 8.35 -17.24 1.29
C ARG A 28 7.49 -17.19 2.54
N ARG A 29 7.70 -18.09 3.50
CA ARG A 29 6.95 -18.09 4.77
C ARG A 29 7.18 -16.79 5.55
N ARG A 30 8.43 -16.30 5.61
CA ARG A 30 8.78 -15.02 6.27
C ARG A 30 8.11 -13.83 5.57
N ALA A 31 8.17 -13.75 4.24
CA ALA A 31 7.54 -12.71 3.45
C ALA A 31 6.01 -12.70 3.60
N THR A 32 5.37 -13.88 3.51
CA THR A 32 3.92 -14.02 3.74
C THR A 32 3.53 -13.61 5.15
N LYS A 33 4.34 -13.97 6.17
CA LYS A 33 4.09 -13.57 7.56
C LYS A 33 4.18 -12.05 7.73
N PHE A 34 5.21 -11.40 7.18
CA PHE A 34 5.35 -9.94 7.24
C PHE A 34 4.15 -9.24 6.60
N ARG A 35 3.77 -9.67 5.39
CA ARG A 35 2.56 -9.17 4.72
C ARG A 35 1.31 -9.35 5.58
N LYS A 36 1.11 -10.55 6.17
CA LYS A 36 -0.05 -10.82 7.00
C LYS A 36 -0.09 -9.90 8.22
N ASN A 37 1.05 -9.68 8.87
CA ASN A 37 1.15 -8.77 10.00
C ASN A 37 0.77 -7.33 9.62
N LEU A 38 1.12 -6.85 8.42
CA LEU A 38 0.68 -5.55 7.92
C LEU A 38 -0.85 -5.50 7.74
N LEU A 39 -1.44 -6.53 7.13
CA LEU A 39 -2.90 -6.62 6.95
C LEU A 39 -3.64 -6.66 8.29
N ASP A 40 -3.15 -7.47 9.24
CA ASP A 40 -3.72 -7.61 10.59
C ASP A 40 -3.59 -6.30 11.39
N ASP A 41 -2.53 -5.51 11.17
CA ASP A 41 -2.37 -4.15 11.74
C ASP A 41 -3.13 -3.07 10.94
N GLY A 42 -3.96 -3.49 9.97
CA GLY A 42 -4.88 -2.65 9.22
C GLY A 42 -4.24 -1.81 8.11
N PHE A 43 -3.12 -2.26 7.55
CA PHE A 43 -2.64 -1.75 6.27
C PHE A 43 -3.45 -2.34 5.12
N SER A 44 -3.63 -1.56 4.06
CA SER A 44 -4.22 -2.00 2.79
C SER A 44 -3.14 -2.08 1.71
N MET A 45 -3.24 -3.05 0.81
CA MET A 45 -2.34 -3.13 -0.34
C MET A 45 -2.67 -2.01 -1.32
N MET A 46 -1.68 -1.19 -1.68
CA MET A 46 -1.80 -0.17 -2.72
C MET A 46 -1.30 -0.71 -4.07
N GLN A 47 -0.13 -1.34 -4.07
CA GLN A 47 0.48 -2.02 -5.22
C GLN A 47 1.26 -3.25 -4.72
N TYR A 48 1.81 -4.06 -5.62
CA TYR A 48 2.72 -5.12 -5.20
C TYR A 48 3.86 -4.53 -4.38
N SER A 49 4.15 -5.15 -3.23
CA SER A 49 5.18 -4.70 -2.31
C SER A 49 5.00 -3.30 -1.69
N VAL A 50 3.82 -2.68 -1.86
CA VAL A 50 3.51 -1.36 -1.30
C VAL A 50 2.18 -1.40 -0.53
N TYR A 51 2.25 -1.09 0.75
CA TYR A 51 1.11 -1.11 1.67
C TYR A 51 0.93 0.25 2.31
N VAL A 52 -0.33 0.64 2.51
CA VAL A 52 -0.68 1.96 3.05
C VAL A 52 -1.62 1.86 4.24
N ARG A 53 -1.50 2.77 5.20
CA ARG A 53 -2.39 2.87 6.36
C ARG A 53 -2.71 4.32 6.69
N HIS A 54 -4.00 4.61 6.85
CA HIS A 54 -4.46 5.88 7.40
C HIS A 54 -4.25 5.90 8.93
N CYS A 55 -3.73 7.00 9.44
CA CYS A 55 -3.52 7.26 10.86
C CYS A 55 -4.20 8.58 11.23
N ALA A 56 -5.10 8.54 12.21
CA ALA A 56 -5.85 9.73 12.65
C ALA A 56 -4.96 10.79 13.33
N SER A 57 -3.74 10.41 13.75
CA SER A 57 -2.78 11.30 14.41
C SER A 57 -1.34 10.84 14.19
N ARG A 58 -0.39 11.70 14.55
CA ARG A 58 1.05 11.38 14.53
C ARG A 58 1.42 10.33 15.57
N GLU A 59 0.79 10.36 16.73
CA GLU A 59 1.02 9.39 17.80
C GLU A 59 0.52 8.00 17.38
N SER A 60 -0.65 7.92 16.73
CA SER A 60 -1.15 6.68 16.13
C SER A 60 -0.17 6.13 15.09
N MET A 61 0.34 7.01 14.22
CA MET A 61 1.36 6.68 13.23
C MET A 61 2.63 6.10 13.88
N ASP A 62 3.17 6.74 14.91
CA ASP A 62 4.38 6.27 15.61
C ASP A 62 4.20 4.88 16.25
N VAL A 63 3.00 4.58 16.76
CA VAL A 63 2.66 3.23 17.27
C VAL A 63 2.74 2.19 16.15
N HIS A 64 2.20 2.50 14.97
CA HIS A 64 2.20 1.58 13.83
C HIS A 64 3.58 1.41 13.20
N ILE A 65 4.41 2.47 13.15
CA ILE A 65 5.82 2.37 12.76
C ILE A 65 6.55 1.36 13.65
N LYS A 66 6.44 1.52 14.98
CA LYS A 66 7.09 0.60 15.94
C LYS A 66 6.60 -0.84 15.83
N ARG A 67 5.32 -1.06 15.49
CA ARG A 67 4.79 -2.40 15.24
C ARG A 67 5.33 -2.99 13.95
N ALA A 68 5.39 -2.22 12.87
CA ALA A 68 5.95 -2.67 11.60
C ALA A 68 7.43 -3.05 11.77
N GLU A 69 8.23 -2.20 12.42
CA GLU A 69 9.66 -2.42 12.71
C GLU A 69 9.91 -3.74 13.45
N LYS A 70 9.13 -4.03 14.50
CA LYS A 70 9.25 -5.28 15.27
C LYS A 70 8.96 -6.55 14.46
N ASN A 71 8.25 -6.42 13.34
CA ASN A 71 7.86 -7.52 12.50
C ASN A 71 8.74 -7.69 11.26
N ILE A 72 9.71 -6.79 11.02
CA ILE A 72 10.62 -6.86 9.88
C ILE A 72 11.40 -8.18 9.92
N PRO A 73 11.41 -8.96 8.83
CA PRO A 73 12.21 -10.18 8.74
C PRO A 73 13.71 -9.85 8.68
N GLU A 74 14.52 -10.81 9.13
CA GLU A 74 15.99 -10.73 9.15
C GLU A 74 16.63 -10.44 7.78
N LEU A 75 15.97 -10.81 6.69
CA LEU A 75 16.46 -10.62 5.32
C LEU A 75 15.45 -9.83 4.50
N GLY A 76 15.98 -9.03 3.58
CA GLY A 76 15.22 -8.14 2.71
C GLY A 76 15.39 -6.67 3.08
N HIS A 77 14.67 -5.81 2.39
CA HIS A 77 14.71 -4.37 2.55
C HIS A 77 13.29 -3.85 2.79
N VAL A 78 13.12 -3.01 3.81
CA VAL A 78 11.84 -2.38 4.15
C VAL A 78 12.06 -0.89 4.34
N SER A 79 11.23 -0.06 3.72
CA SER A 79 11.23 1.39 3.92
C SER A 79 9.84 1.84 4.37
N ILE A 80 9.79 2.74 5.34
CA ILE A 80 8.54 3.31 5.84
C ILE A 80 8.56 4.81 5.57
N LEU A 81 7.51 5.31 4.90
CA LEU A 81 7.36 6.73 4.57
C LEU A 81 6.06 7.28 5.19
N PRO A 82 6.18 8.15 6.20
CA PRO A 82 5.08 8.99 6.65
C PRO A 82 4.78 10.11 5.67
N VAL A 83 3.51 10.30 5.34
CA VAL A 83 3.02 11.40 4.50
C VAL A 83 1.79 12.02 5.13
N THR A 84 1.61 13.33 4.96
CA THR A 84 0.39 14.00 5.39
C THR A 84 -0.78 13.62 4.49
N ASP A 85 -2.00 13.75 5.00
CA ASP A 85 -3.23 13.56 4.20
C ASP A 85 -3.23 14.37 2.89
N LYS A 86 -2.76 15.63 2.95
CA LYS A 86 -2.62 16.48 1.76
C LYS A 86 -1.63 15.92 0.74
N GLN A 87 -0.49 15.38 1.19
CA GLN A 87 0.50 14.78 0.28
C GLN A 87 -0.03 13.47 -0.32
N TYR A 88 -0.74 12.67 0.46
CA TYR A 88 -1.41 11.46 -0.03
C TYR A 88 -2.45 11.78 -1.11
N GLY A 89 -3.29 12.80 -0.90
CA GLY A 89 -4.27 13.25 -1.89
C GLY A 89 -3.65 13.78 -3.20
N ASN A 90 -2.37 14.14 -3.20
CA ASN A 90 -1.64 14.61 -4.37
C ASN A 90 -0.98 13.47 -5.17
N ILE A 91 -1.19 12.20 -4.82
CA ILE A 91 -0.64 11.07 -5.57
C ILE A 91 -1.23 11.04 -6.97
N ILE A 92 -0.35 11.08 -7.97
CA ILE A 92 -0.71 10.95 -9.38
C ILE A 92 -0.56 9.48 -9.77
N ASN A 93 -1.67 8.87 -10.21
CA ASN A 93 -1.69 7.47 -10.63
C ASN A 93 -1.77 7.38 -12.16
N PHE A 94 -0.96 6.50 -12.73
CA PHE A 94 -1.02 6.13 -14.14
C PHE A 94 -1.30 4.63 -14.24
N TRP A 95 -2.15 4.24 -15.19
CA TRP A 95 -2.39 2.84 -15.53
C TRP A 95 -1.91 2.60 -16.96
N GLY A 96 -1.24 1.47 -17.18
CA GLY A 96 -0.87 1.05 -18.54
C GLY A 96 -2.10 0.91 -19.44
N LYS A 97 -1.93 1.07 -20.75
CA LYS A 97 -3.01 0.84 -21.72
C LYS A 97 -3.45 -0.62 -21.59
N LYS A 98 -4.68 -0.86 -21.12
CA LYS A 98 -5.31 -2.18 -21.31
C LYS A 98 -5.59 -2.31 -22.81
N GLU A 99 -5.02 -3.32 -23.45
CA GLU A 99 -5.61 -3.83 -24.69
C GLU A 99 -7.00 -4.36 -24.32
N THR A 100 -8.05 -3.63 -24.71
CA THR A 100 -9.37 -4.22 -24.79
C THR A 100 -9.31 -5.25 -25.92
N PRO A 101 -9.63 -6.54 -25.67
CA PRO A 101 -9.90 -7.44 -26.78
C PRO A 101 -10.93 -6.75 -27.67
N LEU A 102 -10.67 -6.68 -28.98
CA LEU A 102 -11.66 -6.22 -29.95
C LEU A 102 -12.94 -7.04 -29.69
N GLU A 103 -14.08 -6.37 -29.57
CA GLU A 103 -15.36 -7.08 -29.53
C GLU A 103 -15.43 -8.01 -30.74
N ASN A 104 -15.79 -9.27 -30.51
CA ASN A 104 -16.05 -10.20 -31.60
C ASN A 104 -17.06 -9.54 -32.54
N ALA A 105 -16.76 -9.54 -33.84
CA ALA A 105 -17.71 -9.04 -34.85
C ALA A 105 -19.09 -9.65 -34.59
N PRO A 106 -20.18 -8.86 -34.72
CA PRO A 106 -21.52 -9.37 -34.46
C PRO A 106 -21.74 -10.62 -35.29
N LEU A 107 -22.14 -11.71 -34.62
CA LEU A 107 -22.44 -12.97 -35.28
C LEU A 107 -23.61 -12.71 -36.25
N GLN A 108 -23.33 -12.74 -37.56
CA GLN A 108 -24.35 -12.57 -38.58
C GLN A 108 -25.31 -13.74 -38.50
N LEU A 109 -26.53 -13.48 -38.01
CA LEU A 109 -27.60 -14.47 -38.00
C LEU A 109 -28.17 -14.57 -39.41
N GLU A 110 -27.91 -15.69 -40.08
CA GLU A 110 -28.63 -16.06 -41.30
C GLU A 110 -30.05 -16.47 -40.91
N ILE A 111 -31.05 -15.79 -41.48
CA ILE A 111 -32.44 -16.21 -41.40
C ILE A 111 -32.70 -16.98 -42.70
N PHE A 112 -32.84 -18.30 -42.57
CA PHE A 112 -33.25 -19.20 -43.67
C PHE A 112 -34.75 -19.05 -43.98
#